data_AF-A0A2N9X6S8-F1
#
_entry.id   AF-A0A2N9X6S8-F1
#
_cell.length_a   1.000
_cell.length_b   1.000
_cell.length_c   1.000
_cell.angle_alpha   90.00
_cell.angle_beta   90.00
_cell.angle_gamma   90.00
#
_symmetry.space_group_name_H-M   'P 1'
#
loop_
_entity.id
_entity.type
_entity.pdbx_description
1 polymer ?
#
loop_
_entity_poly.entity_id
_entity_poly.type
_entity_poly.pdbx_seq_one_letter_code
_entity_poly.pdbx_strand_id
1 'polypeptide(L)'
;MYDVNTDDVRLFFANVWRQRQQPQLLDALQQKALRIIAAHSEYAPYLENVQQYLNRTWRPEEGETNPFLHLSLHLSVQEQVAIDQPFGIAAIHQQLCKQYAGDWVKAEHDMIEALAETLWLAQRYGQGLDVNAYMTRLRSLVGLGQEDNLRLNPHEIKTAAAKKD
;
A
#
# COMPACT_ATOMS: atom_id res chain seq x y z
N MET A 1 -18.04 -2.05 -3.93
CA MET A 1 -16.59 -1.96 -4.18
C MET A 1 -16.27 -0.48 -4.08
N TYR A 2 -15.29 -0.06 -3.26
CA TYR A 2 -14.85 1.34 -3.27
C TYR A 2 -14.26 1.57 -4.65
N ASP A 3 -15.02 2.17 -5.55
CA ASP A 3 -14.56 2.54 -6.87
C ASP A 3 -13.70 3.78 -6.67
N VAL A 4 -12.47 3.55 -6.18
CA VAL A 4 -11.46 4.60 -6.14
C VAL A 4 -11.21 4.92 -7.59
N ASN A 5 -11.72 6.07 -8.02
CA ASN A 5 -11.54 6.54 -9.38
C ASN A 5 -10.04 6.56 -9.69
N THR A 6 -9.61 5.70 -10.61
CA THR A 6 -8.20 5.52 -10.94
C THR A 6 -7.58 6.80 -11.49
N ASP A 7 -8.39 7.66 -12.12
CA ASP A 7 -7.95 8.95 -12.63
C ASP A 7 -7.66 9.91 -11.49
N ASP A 8 -8.46 9.91 -10.42
CA ASP A 8 -8.25 10.77 -9.26
C ASP A 8 -6.93 10.43 -8.56
N VAL A 9 -6.59 9.14 -8.44
CA VAL A 9 -5.29 8.69 -7.90
C VAL A 9 -4.13 9.15 -8.79
N ARG A 10 -4.27 8.98 -10.11
CA ARG A 10 -3.24 9.40 -11.08
C ARG A 10 -3.01 10.91 -11.01
N LEU A 11 -4.08 11.68 -11.02
CA LEU A 11 -4.06 13.13 -10.93
C LEU A 11 -3.53 13.62 -9.57
N PHE A 12 -3.84 12.92 -8.48
CA PHE A 12 -3.32 13.22 -7.16
C PHE A 12 -1.79 13.19 -7.14
N PHE A 13 -1.15 12.09 -7.56
CA PHE A 13 0.32 12.00 -7.56
C PHE A 13 0.96 12.98 -8.55
N ALA A 14 0.35 13.18 -9.72
CA ALA A 14 0.84 14.16 -10.69
C ALA A 14 0.75 15.60 -10.16
N ASN A 15 -0.28 15.92 -9.38
CA ASN A 15 -0.42 17.21 -8.71
C ASN A 15 0.65 17.41 -7.62
N VAL A 16 0.90 16.38 -6.79
CA VAL A 16 1.98 16.41 -5.80
C VAL A 16 3.33 16.63 -6.48
N TRP A 17 3.61 15.92 -7.58
CA TRP A 17 4.84 16.09 -8.36
C TRP A 17 4.99 17.51 -8.90
N ARG A 18 3.90 18.11 -9.40
CA ARG A 18 3.90 19.49 -9.92
C ARG A 18 4.25 20.52 -8.85
N GLN A 19 3.80 20.29 -7.62
CA GLN A 19 3.99 21.20 -6.48
C GLN A 19 5.26 20.92 -5.66
N ARG A 20 6.09 19.95 -6.07
CA ARG A 20 7.28 19.48 -5.33
C ARG A 20 8.29 20.56 -4.93
N GLN A 21 8.33 21.69 -5.64
CA GLN A 21 9.25 22.80 -5.35
C GLN A 21 8.78 23.69 -4.18
N GLN A 22 7.55 23.49 -3.69
CA GLN A 22 6.97 24.24 -2.58
C GLN A 22 6.33 23.27 -1.57
N PRO A 23 7.12 22.33 -0.99
CA PRO A 23 6.59 21.25 -0.14
C PRO A 23 5.84 21.76 1.09
N GLN A 24 6.14 22.97 1.57
CA GLN A 24 5.44 23.63 2.68
C GLN A 24 3.97 23.99 2.39
N LEU A 25 3.55 23.99 1.12
CA LEU A 25 2.16 24.23 0.73
C LEU A 25 1.34 22.94 0.61
N LEU A 26 2.00 21.79 0.67
CA LEU A 26 1.34 20.49 0.60
C LEU A 26 0.70 20.13 1.94
N ASP A 27 -0.46 19.51 1.89
CA ASP A 27 -1.07 18.92 3.08
C ASP A 27 -0.29 17.67 3.57
N ALA A 28 -0.68 17.12 4.73
CA ALA A 28 0.03 15.99 5.33
C ALA A 28 0.07 14.74 4.42
N LEU A 29 -1.00 14.44 3.68
CA LEU A 29 -1.07 13.29 2.78
C LEU A 29 -0.19 13.53 1.54
N GLN A 30 -0.23 14.73 1.00
CA GLN A 30 0.60 15.14 -0.13
C GLN A 30 2.09 15.17 0.23
N GLN A 31 2.45 15.55 1.46
CA GLN A 31 3.84 15.47 1.94
C GLN A 31 4.32 14.01 2.04
N LYS A 32 3.49 13.10 2.57
CA LYS A 32 3.79 11.65 2.54
C LYS A 32 4.00 11.17 1.10
N ALA A 33 3.07 11.51 0.20
CA ALA A 33 3.15 11.14 -1.21
C ALA A 33 4.41 11.72 -1.89
N LEU A 34 4.80 12.97 -1.59
CA LEU A 34 5.99 13.58 -2.14
C LEU A 34 7.26 12.84 -1.71
N ARG A 35 7.34 12.42 -0.44
CA ARG A 35 8.47 11.62 0.06
C ARG A 35 8.59 10.28 -0.67
N ILE A 36 7.46 9.63 -0.93
CA ILE A 36 7.42 8.38 -1.72
C ILE A 36 7.87 8.64 -3.16
N ILE A 37 7.30 9.65 -3.83
CA ILE A 37 7.68 9.99 -5.20
C ILE A 37 9.18 10.31 -5.30
N ALA A 38 9.74 11.04 -4.32
CA ALA A 38 11.17 11.35 -4.31
C ALA A 38 12.06 10.10 -4.17
N ALA A 39 11.58 9.05 -3.51
CA ALA A 39 12.24 7.75 -3.46
C ALA A 39 12.11 6.94 -4.76
N HIS A 40 11.11 7.26 -5.59
CA HIS A 40 10.80 6.59 -6.86
C HIS A 40 10.93 7.52 -8.06
N SER A 41 12.11 8.09 -8.26
CA SER A 41 12.39 9.03 -9.35
C SER A 41 12.15 8.45 -10.75
N GLU A 42 12.19 7.12 -10.90
CA GLU A 42 11.84 6.38 -12.11
C GLU A 42 10.41 6.63 -12.58
N TYR A 43 9.52 7.07 -11.69
CA TYR A 43 8.12 7.38 -12.03
C TYR A 43 7.89 8.83 -12.44
N ALA A 44 8.90 9.69 -12.38
CA ALA A 44 8.80 11.08 -12.83
C ALA A 44 8.23 11.23 -14.26
N PRO A 45 8.64 10.45 -15.28
CA PRO A 45 8.10 10.58 -16.63
C PRO A 45 6.58 10.36 -16.71
N TYR A 46 6.05 9.43 -15.90
CA TYR A 46 4.62 9.14 -15.85
C TYR A 46 3.83 10.25 -15.18
N LEU A 47 4.40 10.87 -14.14
CA LEU A 47 3.79 11.96 -13.39
C LEU A 47 3.79 13.27 -14.20
N GLU A 48 4.85 13.52 -14.96
CA GLU A 48 4.95 14.68 -15.87
C GLU A 48 3.96 14.58 -17.04
N ASN A 49 3.72 13.36 -17.52
CA ASN A 49 2.88 13.11 -18.69
C ASN A 49 1.56 12.41 -18.34
N VAL A 50 1.03 12.63 -17.13
CA VAL A 50 -0.13 11.89 -16.58
C VAL A 50 -1.33 11.80 -17.53
N GLN A 51 -1.58 12.84 -18.34
CA GLN A 51 -2.68 12.89 -19.30
C GLN A 51 -2.62 11.75 -20.33
N GLN A 52 -1.42 11.31 -20.71
CA GLN A 52 -1.21 10.18 -21.64
C GLN A 52 -1.57 8.84 -20.99
N TYR A 53 -1.60 8.81 -19.66
CA TYR A 53 -1.73 7.59 -18.88
C TYR A 53 -3.08 7.46 -18.17
N LEU A 54 -3.99 8.45 -18.24
CA LEU A 54 -5.30 8.38 -17.56
C LEU A 54 -6.13 7.17 -17.99
N ASN A 55 -6.12 6.81 -19.27
CA ASN A 55 -6.85 5.64 -19.77
C ASN A 55 -5.97 4.39 -19.95
N ARG A 56 -4.72 4.41 -19.45
CA ARG A 56 -3.82 3.27 -19.60
C ARG A 56 -4.21 2.14 -18.66
N THR A 57 -4.24 0.93 -19.21
CA THR A 57 -4.30 -0.33 -18.46
C THR A 57 -2.90 -0.93 -18.44
N TRP A 58 -2.36 -1.15 -17.25
CA TRP A 58 -1.13 -1.93 -17.07
C TRP A 58 -1.50 -3.38 -16.90
N ARG A 59 -0.89 -4.25 -17.69
CA ARG A 59 -1.14 -5.68 -17.59
C ARG A 59 0.13 -6.42 -17.16
N PRO A 60 0.01 -7.47 -16.32
CA PRO A 60 1.17 -8.21 -15.85
C PRO A 60 2.06 -8.75 -16.99
N GLU A 61 1.47 -9.14 -18.13
CA GLU A 61 2.20 -9.65 -19.30
C GLU A 61 3.12 -8.61 -19.97
N GLU A 62 2.92 -7.31 -19.73
CA GLU A 62 3.78 -6.25 -20.28
C GLU A 62 5.10 -6.13 -19.51
N GLY A 63 5.24 -6.82 -18.37
CA GLY A 63 6.43 -6.76 -17.51
C GLY A 63 6.65 -5.40 -16.83
N GLU A 64 5.74 -4.43 -17.06
CA GLU A 64 5.81 -3.08 -16.53
C GLU A 64 4.96 -2.97 -15.25
N THR A 65 5.61 -2.61 -14.14
CA THR A 65 4.90 -2.28 -12.90
C THR A 65 4.06 -1.03 -13.08
N ASN A 66 2.78 -1.07 -12.70
CA ASN A 66 1.91 0.10 -12.68
C ASN A 66 2.43 1.13 -11.64
N PRO A 67 2.94 2.31 -12.07
CA PRO A 67 3.53 3.30 -11.17
C PRO A 67 2.55 3.79 -10.10
N PHE A 68 1.31 4.05 -10.50
CA PHE A 68 0.30 4.63 -9.63
C PHE A 68 -0.20 3.63 -8.60
N LEU A 69 -0.31 2.36 -8.98
CA LEU A 69 -0.62 1.30 -8.02
C LEU A 69 0.52 1.14 -7.02
N HIS A 70 1.77 1.12 -7.50
CA HIS A 70 2.94 0.98 -6.63
C HIS A 70 3.03 2.12 -5.60
N LEU A 71 2.95 3.38 -6.04
CA LEU A 71 2.94 4.54 -5.16
C LEU A 71 1.77 4.51 -4.15
N SER A 72 0.60 4.02 -4.56
CA SER A 72 -0.56 3.86 -3.68
C SER A 72 -0.37 2.76 -2.63
N LEU A 73 0.34 1.68 -2.96
CA LEU A 73 0.66 0.61 -2.02
C LEU A 73 1.61 1.11 -0.93
N HIS A 74 2.60 1.94 -1.26
CA HIS A 74 3.42 2.65 -0.25
C HIS A 74 2.55 3.49 0.70
N LEU A 75 1.66 4.34 0.17
CA LEU A 75 0.76 5.12 1.01
C LEU A 75 -0.11 4.23 1.91
N SER A 76 -0.59 3.11 1.38
CA SER A 76 -1.41 2.16 2.12
C SER A 76 -0.63 1.52 3.28
N VAL A 77 0.60 1.05 3.02
CA VAL A 77 1.47 0.49 4.07
C VAL A 77 1.81 1.55 5.11
N GLN A 78 2.16 2.77 4.70
CA GLN A 78 2.46 3.86 5.63
C GLN A 78 1.27 4.24 6.50
N GLU A 79 0.05 4.22 5.96
CA GLU A 79 -1.15 4.48 6.74
C GLU A 79 -1.42 3.33 7.73
N GLN A 80 -1.36 2.08 7.27
CA GLN A 80 -1.49 0.90 8.12
C GLN A 80 -0.49 0.93 9.28
N VAL A 81 0.76 1.30 9.02
CA VAL A 81 1.81 1.49 10.03
C VAL A 81 1.48 2.66 10.96
N ALA A 82 1.00 3.78 10.44
CA ALA A 82 0.71 4.98 11.24
C ALA A 82 -0.42 4.75 12.26
N ILE A 83 -1.42 3.94 11.91
CA ILE A 83 -2.54 3.62 12.81
C ILE A 83 -2.41 2.24 13.48
N ASP A 84 -1.31 1.53 13.23
CA ASP A 84 -1.05 0.16 13.63
C ASP A 84 -2.25 -0.78 13.34
N GLN A 85 -2.72 -0.76 12.09
CA GLN A 85 -3.79 -1.65 11.61
C GLN A 85 -3.37 -2.36 10.32
N PRO A 86 -3.24 -3.70 10.34
CA PRO A 86 -3.57 -4.60 11.45
C PRO A 86 -2.56 -4.49 12.61
N PHE A 87 -3.02 -4.60 13.86
CA PHE A 87 -2.19 -4.44 15.07
C PHE A 87 -0.86 -5.20 15.00
N GLY A 88 0.24 -4.55 15.37
CA GLY A 88 1.60 -5.09 15.30
C GLY A 88 2.32 -4.86 13.97
N ILE A 89 1.65 -4.37 12.92
CA ILE A 89 2.29 -4.02 11.66
C ILE A 89 3.34 -2.92 11.83
N ALA A 90 3.12 -1.96 12.73
CA ALA A 90 4.08 -0.89 13.00
C ALA A 90 5.40 -1.42 13.59
N ALA A 91 5.31 -2.43 14.47
CA ALA A 91 6.48 -3.08 15.05
C ALA A 91 7.29 -3.85 14.00
N ILE A 92 6.61 -4.55 13.08
CA ILE A 92 7.23 -5.26 11.96
C ILE A 92 7.96 -4.26 11.06
N HIS A 93 7.30 -3.17 10.66
CA HIS A 93 7.92 -2.12 9.86
C HIS A 93 9.18 -1.54 10.53
N GLN A 94 9.10 -1.24 11.83
CA GLN A 94 10.25 -0.73 12.59
C GLN A 94 11.41 -1.73 12.61
N GLN A 95 11.12 -3.03 12.74
CA GLN A 95 12.15 -4.08 12.74
C GLN A 95 12.80 -4.23 11.37
N LEU A 96 12.01 -4.21 10.28
CA LEU A 96 12.53 -4.24 8.91
C LEU A 96 13.43 -3.03 8.63
N CYS A 97 12.99 -1.82 9.02
CA CYS A 97 13.82 -0.62 8.92
C CYS A 97 15.16 -0.78 9.65
N LYS A 98 15.17 -1.37 10.85
CA LYS A 98 16.42 -1.65 11.59
C LYS A 98 17.29 -2.68 10.87
N GLN A 99 16.70 -3.76 10.34
CA GLN A 99 17.41 -4.80 9.58
C GLN A 99 18.05 -4.23 8.31
N TYR A 100 17.40 -3.25 7.69
CA TYR A 100 17.91 -2.56 6.50
C TYR A 100 18.65 -1.25 6.80
N ALA A 101 19.22 -1.11 8.00
CA ALA A 101 20.06 0.03 8.38
C ALA A 101 19.40 1.41 8.16
N GLY A 102 18.07 1.49 8.31
CA GLY A 102 17.27 2.69 8.13
C GLY A 102 16.67 2.87 6.73
N ASP A 103 16.90 1.95 5.80
CA ASP A 103 16.28 1.97 4.48
C ASP A 103 14.79 1.58 4.57
N TRP A 104 13.97 2.61 4.77
CA TRP A 104 12.52 2.47 4.86
C TRP A 104 11.88 2.07 3.54
N VAL A 105 12.46 2.45 2.39
CA VAL A 105 11.91 2.12 1.07
C VAL A 105 12.00 0.62 0.86
N LYS A 106 13.16 0.03 1.16
CA LYS A 106 13.35 -1.42 1.12
C LYS A 106 12.44 -2.16 2.10
N ALA A 107 12.27 -1.64 3.33
CA ALA A 107 11.35 -2.23 4.29
C ALA A 107 9.90 -2.22 3.78
N GLU A 108 9.46 -1.10 3.20
CA GLU A 108 8.12 -0.97 2.65
C GLU A 108 7.92 -1.84 1.40
N HIS A 109 8.93 -2.02 0.53
CA HIS A 109 8.83 -2.94 -0.61
C HIS A 109 8.48 -4.37 -0.20
N ASP A 110 9.15 -4.92 0.82
CA ASP A 110 8.86 -6.28 1.31
C ASP A 110 7.43 -6.37 1.88
N MET A 111 6.99 -5.33 2.59
CA MET A 111 5.64 -5.26 3.12
C MET A 111 4.58 -5.11 2.01
N ILE A 112 4.90 -4.36 0.96
CA ILE A 112 4.07 -4.17 -0.22
C ILE A 112 3.88 -5.48 -0.97
N GLU A 113 4.91 -6.33 -1.06
CA GLU A 113 4.77 -7.67 -1.67
C GLU A 113 3.68 -8.48 -0.94
N ALA A 114 3.72 -8.51 0.40
CA ALA A 114 2.70 -9.16 1.20
C ALA A 114 1.30 -8.55 1.02
N LEU A 115 1.20 -7.22 0.90
CA LEU A 115 -0.06 -6.51 0.69
C LEU A 115 -0.62 -6.79 -0.72
N ALA A 116 0.23 -6.72 -1.75
CA ALA A 116 -0.14 -6.97 -3.14
C ALA A 116 -0.65 -8.40 -3.33
N GLU A 117 0.02 -9.38 -2.74
CA GLU A 117 -0.44 -10.78 -2.77
C GLU A 117 -1.79 -10.94 -2.06
N THR A 118 -1.98 -10.27 -0.92
CA THR A 118 -3.26 -10.28 -0.18
C THR A 118 -4.40 -9.71 -1.02
N LEU A 119 -4.18 -8.57 -1.69
CA LEU A 119 -5.16 -7.96 -2.58
C LEU A 119 -5.46 -8.83 -3.79
N TRP A 120 -4.43 -9.42 -4.41
CA TRP A 120 -4.57 -10.30 -5.56
C TRP A 120 -5.37 -11.57 -5.22
N LEU A 121 -5.09 -12.21 -4.09
CA LEU A 121 -5.84 -13.40 -3.63
C LEU A 121 -7.30 -13.07 -3.38
N ALA A 122 -7.59 -11.94 -2.72
CA ALA A 122 -8.95 -11.49 -2.49
C ALA A 122 -9.70 -11.27 -3.81
N GLN A 123 -9.08 -10.59 -4.78
CA GLN A 123 -9.66 -10.35 -6.09
C GLN A 123 -9.85 -11.64 -6.89
N ARG A 124 -8.83 -12.51 -6.95
CA ARG A 124 -8.83 -13.75 -7.73
C ARG A 124 -9.90 -14.73 -7.28
N TYR A 125 -10.09 -14.86 -5.97
CA TYR A 125 -11.03 -15.82 -5.38
C TYR A 125 -12.37 -15.18 -5.00
N GLY A 126 -12.56 -13.88 -5.25
CA GLY A 126 -13.79 -13.17 -4.90
C GLY A 126 -14.09 -13.18 -3.39
N GLN A 127 -13.06 -13.31 -2.56
CA GLN A 127 -13.18 -13.36 -1.11
C GLN A 127 -12.76 -12.02 -0.48
N GLY A 128 -13.14 -11.80 0.77
CA GLY A 128 -12.67 -10.64 1.52
C GLY A 128 -11.17 -10.72 1.83
N LEU A 129 -10.59 -9.61 2.27
CA LEU A 129 -9.19 -9.59 2.72
C LEU A 129 -9.00 -10.56 3.89
N ASP A 130 -7.97 -11.39 3.79
CA ASP A 130 -7.53 -12.30 4.84
C ASP A 130 -6.40 -11.63 5.64
N VAL A 131 -6.75 -11.10 6.81
CA VAL A 131 -5.81 -10.40 7.68
C VAL A 131 -4.82 -11.36 8.34
N ASN A 132 -5.20 -12.63 8.54
CA ASN A 132 -4.33 -13.64 9.14
C ASN A 132 -3.24 -14.03 8.16
N ALA A 133 -3.60 -14.26 6.89
CA ALA A 133 -2.63 -14.54 5.84
C ALA A 133 -1.71 -13.33 5.61
N TYR A 134 -2.26 -12.11 5.59
CA TYR A 134 -1.44 -10.89 5.47
C TYR A 134 -0.44 -10.75 6.62
N MET A 135 -0.89 -10.86 7.87
CA MET A 135 0.00 -10.75 9.04
C MET A 135 1.00 -11.90 9.14
N THR A 136 0.65 -13.11 8.71
CA THR A 136 1.60 -14.24 8.66
C THR A 136 2.74 -13.97 7.69
N ARG A 137 2.46 -13.40 6.51
CA ARG A 137 3.50 -12.99 5.55
C ARG A 137 4.39 -11.91 6.13
N LEU A 138 3.80 -10.85 6.67
CA LEU A 138 4.56 -9.75 7.30
C LEU A 138 5.46 -10.24 8.44
N ARG A 139 4.93 -11.13 9.29
CA ARG A 139 5.68 -11.72 10.41
C ARG A 139 6.84 -12.59 9.93
N SER A 140 6.66 -13.32 8.83
CA SER A 140 7.73 -14.12 8.22
C SER A 140 8.93 -13.27 7.82
N LEU A 141 8.72 -12.03 7.37
CA LEU A 141 9.80 -11.11 7.00
C LEU A 141 10.75 -10.80 8.17
N VAL A 142 10.25 -10.89 9.39
CA VAL A 142 11.02 -10.63 10.62
C VAL A 142 11.35 -11.91 11.40
N GLY A 143 11.23 -13.08 10.76
CA GLY A 143 11.56 -14.38 11.34
C GLY A 143 10.52 -14.94 12.31
N LEU A 144 9.28 -14.44 12.25
CA LEU A 144 8.16 -14.92 13.06
C LEU A 144 7.20 -15.76 12.21
N GLY A 145 6.51 -16.71 12.84
CA GLY A 145 5.49 -17.52 12.18
C GLY A 145 4.08 -16.93 12.27
N GLN A 146 3.08 -17.74 11.92
CA GLN A 146 1.66 -17.45 12.17
C GLN A 146 1.43 -17.13 13.66
N GLU A 147 0.43 -16.30 13.94
CA GLU A 147 -0.01 -16.04 15.32
C GLU A 147 -0.84 -17.20 15.88
N ASP A 148 -0.72 -17.45 17.19
CA ASP A 148 -1.48 -18.50 17.86
C ASP A 148 -2.99 -18.24 17.86
N ASN A 149 -3.37 -16.96 17.92
CA ASN A 149 -4.76 -16.52 17.95
C ASN A 149 -5.14 -15.87 16.62
N LEU A 150 -6.20 -16.39 15.99
CA LEU A 150 -6.73 -15.83 14.75
C LEU A 150 -7.39 -14.48 14.99
N ARG A 151 -7.13 -13.55 14.08
CA ARG A 151 -7.77 -12.24 13.99
C ARG A 151 -9.10 -12.37 13.25
N LEU A 152 -10.06 -11.53 13.61
CA LEU A 152 -11.30 -11.38 12.84
C LEU A 152 -11.00 -10.68 11.52
N ASN A 153 -11.41 -11.28 10.42
CA ASN A 153 -11.29 -10.64 9.11
C ASN A 153 -12.32 -9.50 8.97
N PRO A 154 -12.00 -8.41 8.23
CA PRO A 154 -12.92 -7.29 8.04
C PRO A 154 -14.30 -7.69 7.50
N HIS A 155 -14.35 -8.75 6.69
CA HIS A 155 -15.59 -9.25 6.10
C HIS A 155 -16.43 -10.10 7.07
N GLU A 156 -15.85 -10.64 8.13
CA GLU A 156 -16.54 -11.42 9.16
C GLU A 156 -17.23 -10.53 10.21
N ILE A 157 -16.73 -9.30 10.41
CA ILE A 157 -17.27 -8.33 11.39
C ILE A 157 -18.74 -7.99 11.07
N LYS A 158 -19.08 -7.85 9.78
CA LYS A 158 -20.46 -7.56 9.35
C LYS A 158 -21.42 -8.73 9.61
N THR A 159 -20.93 -9.97 9.51
CA THR A 159 -21.74 -11.18 9.74
C THR A 159 -21.95 -11.46 11.23
N ALA A 160 -20.99 -11.10 12.08
CA ALA A 160 -21.11 -11.24 13.53
C ALA A 160 -22.13 -10.27 14.16
N ALA A 161 -22.26 -9.06 13.61
CA ALA A 161 -23.26 -8.09 14.04
C ALA A 161 -24.70 -8.54 13.68
N ALA A 162 -24.89 -9.14 12.50
CA ALA A 162 -26.21 -9.59 12.03
C ALA A 162 -26.74 -10.87 12.71
N LYS A 163 -25.94 -11.55 13.54
CA LYS A 163 -26.34 -12.74 14.32
C LYS A 163 -26.70 -12.43 15.78
N LYS A 164 -26.64 -11.16 16.19
CA LYS A 164 -26.98 -10.71 17.55
C LYS A 164 -28.36 -10.07 17.67
N ASP A 165 -29.11 -10.00 16.57
CA ASP A 165 -30.53 -9.59 16.51
C ASP A 165 -31.40 -10.82 16.21
#